data_AF-A0A533UWZ5-F1
#
_entry.id   AF-A0A533UWZ5-F1
#
_cell.length_a   1.000
_cell.length_b   1.000
_cell.length_c   1.000
_cell.angle_alpha   90.00
_cell.angle_beta   90.00
_cell.angle_gamma   90.00
#
_symmetry.space_group_name_H-M   'P 1'
#
loop_
_entity.id
_entity.type
_entity.pdbx_description
1 polymer ?
#
loop_
_entity_poly.entity_id
_entity_poly.type
_entity_poly.pdbx_seq_one_letter_code
_entity_poly.pdbx_strand_id
1 'polypeptide(L)'
;MQSGSSSNVYPFTVQTDLAIYQPGDQILVSGIAQPYTTVNAALSSPSGRTYIATTTVSSDGSYQLYYFTSQSYETGYWYVNLTNQGQSRGFSIYMASTSSSSLYSFTAQTDKTIYVKGDQIQISGAGKSYTTVKATLRSPSGNTYDTAVSTNADGSYVISFPTSSYYETGNWYITITNWGLTKVITIFLEPRS
;
A
#
# COMPACT_ATOMS: atom_id res chain seq x y z
N MET A 1 -1.93 0.00 62.43
CA MET A 1 -2.81 0.63 61.42
C MET A 1 -1.95 0.88 60.19
N GLN A 2 -1.99 -0.05 59.24
CA GLN A 2 -2.80 0.01 58.01
C GLN A 2 -1.91 0.52 56.86
N SER A 3 -1.12 -0.41 56.32
CA SER A 3 -1.28 -1.00 54.98
C SER A 3 -0.90 -0.03 53.87
N GLY A 4 0.36 -0.12 53.45
CA GLY A 4 0.80 0.47 52.19
C GLY A 4 0.02 -0.20 51.06
N SER A 5 -0.84 0.57 50.42
CA SER A 5 -1.50 0.18 49.18
C SER A 5 -0.41 0.03 48.11
N SER A 6 0.04 -1.20 47.86
CA SER A 6 0.71 -1.51 46.60
C SER A 6 -0.33 -1.37 45.50
N SER A 7 -0.45 -0.18 44.91
CA SER A 7 -1.15 0.00 43.65
C SER A 7 -0.50 -0.95 42.65
N ASN A 8 -1.18 -2.06 42.38
CA ASN A 8 -0.73 -3.05 41.43
C ASN A 8 -0.87 -2.41 40.05
N VAL A 9 0.16 -1.67 39.63
CA VAL A 9 0.16 -0.99 38.34
C VAL A 9 0.29 -2.06 37.28
N TYR A 10 -0.83 -2.39 36.64
CA TYR A 10 -0.82 -3.28 35.49
C TYR A 10 0.10 -2.68 34.41
N PRO A 11 0.98 -3.46 33.78
CA PRO A 11 1.90 -2.92 32.80
C PRO A 11 1.14 -2.32 31.62
N PHE A 12 1.47 -1.07 31.27
CA PHE A 12 0.99 -0.45 30.04
C PHE A 12 2.14 -0.37 29.03
N THR A 13 2.04 -1.18 27.98
CA THR A 13 3.01 -1.28 26.90
C THR A 13 2.38 -0.85 25.58
N VAL A 14 3.23 -0.43 24.65
CA VAL A 14 2.80 -0.12 23.30
C VAL A 14 3.92 -0.42 22.32
N GLN A 15 3.52 -0.94 21.16
CA GLN A 15 4.36 -1.15 20.01
C GLN A 15 3.53 -1.00 18.74
N THR A 16 4.22 -1.01 17.61
CA THR A 16 3.63 -0.96 16.28
C THR A 16 4.28 -2.04 15.42
N ASP A 17 3.62 -2.44 14.35
CA ASP A 17 4.11 -3.49 13.47
C ASP A 17 5.30 -3.04 12.59
N LEU A 18 5.39 -1.75 12.26
CA LEU A 18 6.48 -1.15 11.49
C LEU A 18 7.01 0.15 12.12
N ALA A 19 8.29 0.43 11.96
CA ALA A 19 8.85 1.74 12.32
C ALA A 19 8.63 2.82 11.24
N ILE A 20 8.39 2.38 10.00
CA ILE A 20 8.25 3.23 8.81
C ILE A 20 6.99 2.81 8.04
N TYR A 21 6.13 3.76 7.73
CA TYR A 21 4.88 3.58 6.99
C TYR A 21 4.85 4.42 5.72
N GLN A 22 4.06 4.01 4.74
CA GLN A 22 3.75 4.78 3.54
C GLN A 22 2.27 5.19 3.52
N PRO A 23 1.91 6.26 2.80
CA PRO A 23 0.51 6.60 2.56
C PRO A 23 -0.29 5.42 1.99
N GLY A 24 -1.40 5.08 2.65
CA GLY A 24 -2.24 3.94 2.31
C GLY A 24 -1.97 2.67 3.12
N ASP A 25 -0.88 2.60 3.88
CA ASP A 25 -0.63 1.50 4.80
C ASP A 25 -1.59 1.57 6.00
N GLN A 26 -1.88 0.43 6.61
CA GLN A 26 -2.65 0.38 7.84
C GLN A 26 -1.69 0.34 9.02
N ILE A 27 -1.72 1.34 9.88
CA ILE A 27 -0.89 1.36 11.09
C ILE A 27 -1.58 0.50 12.14
N LEU A 28 -0.94 -0.58 12.57
CA LEU A 28 -1.38 -1.37 13.72
C LEU A 28 -0.61 -0.92 14.96
N VAL A 29 -1.35 -0.59 16.01
CA VAL A 29 -0.79 -0.34 17.34
C VAL A 29 -1.35 -1.38 18.30
N SER A 30 -0.44 -2.03 19.03
CA SER A 30 -0.79 -3.12 19.93
C SER A 30 0.02 -3.07 21.22
N GLY A 31 -0.45 -3.76 22.24
CA GLY A 31 0.26 -3.86 23.50
C GLY A 31 -0.55 -4.55 24.57
N ILE A 32 -0.10 -4.36 25.80
CA ILE A 32 -0.72 -4.85 27.03
C ILE A 32 -1.18 -3.65 27.86
N ALA A 33 -2.37 -3.74 28.43
CA ALA A 33 -3.01 -2.74 29.27
C ALA A 33 -3.94 -3.42 30.28
N GLN A 34 -4.52 -2.67 31.24
CA GLN A 34 -5.38 -3.26 32.25
C GLN A 34 -6.63 -3.93 31.61
N PRO A 35 -6.92 -5.22 31.88
CA PRO A 35 -8.06 -5.91 31.28
C PRO A 35 -9.39 -5.19 31.49
N TYR A 36 -10.28 -5.25 30.48
CA TYR A 36 -11.61 -4.65 30.49
C TYR A 36 -11.66 -3.12 30.62
N THR A 37 -10.54 -2.44 30.37
CA THR A 37 -10.48 -0.98 30.34
C THR A 37 -10.41 -0.44 28.92
N THR A 38 -10.48 0.88 28.75
CA THR A 38 -10.36 1.54 27.44
C THR A 38 -8.97 2.12 27.25
N VAL A 39 -8.36 1.84 26.10
CA VAL A 39 -7.17 2.56 25.61
C VAL A 39 -7.64 3.68 24.68
N ASN A 40 -7.23 4.92 24.96
CA ASN A 40 -7.43 6.04 24.05
C ASN A 40 -6.11 6.34 23.35
N ALA A 41 -6.12 6.42 22.03
CA ALA A 41 -4.95 6.69 21.23
C ALA A 41 -5.16 7.93 20.35
N ALA A 42 -4.08 8.69 20.18
CA ALA A 42 -3.99 9.84 19.30
C ALA A 42 -2.76 9.69 18.40
N LEU A 43 -2.96 9.85 17.10
CA LEU A 43 -1.91 9.89 16.08
C LEU A 43 -1.83 11.33 15.55
N SER A 44 -0.72 12.01 15.80
CA SER A 44 -0.51 13.42 15.42
C SER A 44 0.52 13.57 14.30
N SER A 45 0.15 14.34 13.27
CA SER A 45 0.99 14.66 12.11
C SER A 45 2.01 15.76 12.40
N PRO A 46 3.04 15.94 11.56
CA PRO A 46 4.00 17.04 11.65
C PRO A 46 3.34 18.43 11.70
N SER A 47 2.25 18.66 10.96
CA SER A 47 1.50 19.93 10.99
C SER A 47 0.54 20.08 12.18
N GLY A 48 0.45 19.06 13.05
CA GLY A 48 -0.40 19.07 14.24
C GLY A 48 -1.81 18.49 14.02
N ARG A 49 -2.12 17.92 12.85
CA ARG A 49 -3.40 17.22 12.65
C ARG A 49 -3.44 15.96 13.50
N THR A 50 -4.53 15.71 14.20
CA THR A 50 -4.64 14.57 15.12
C THR A 50 -5.81 13.66 14.76
N TYR A 51 -5.55 12.35 14.75
CA TYR A 51 -6.53 11.29 14.53
C TYR A 51 -6.69 10.51 15.82
N ILE A 52 -7.93 10.31 16.28
CA ILE A 52 -8.23 9.63 17.54
C ILE A 52 -8.80 8.24 17.26
N ALA A 53 -8.33 7.25 18.00
CA ALA A 53 -8.88 5.90 18.00
C ALA A 53 -9.02 5.41 19.45
N THR A 54 -10.01 4.56 19.70
CA THR A 54 -10.20 3.92 21.01
C THR A 54 -10.43 2.43 20.83
N THR A 55 -10.02 1.65 21.82
CA THR A 55 -10.25 0.20 21.84
C THR A 55 -10.44 -0.29 23.27
N THR A 56 -11.16 -1.40 23.42
CA THR A 56 -11.35 -2.06 24.72
C THR A 56 -10.28 -3.14 24.89
N VAL A 57 -9.66 -3.18 26.06
CA VAL A 57 -8.65 -4.18 26.41
C VAL A 57 -9.33 -5.52 26.68
N SER A 58 -8.83 -6.56 26.04
CA SER A 58 -9.29 -7.94 26.21
C SER A 58 -9.10 -8.44 27.65
N SER A 59 -9.76 -9.55 27.98
CA SER A 59 -9.66 -10.19 29.31
C SER A 59 -8.24 -10.65 29.65
N ASP A 60 -7.42 -10.94 28.65
CA ASP A 60 -6.01 -11.31 28.79
C ASP A 60 -5.05 -10.10 28.88
N GLY A 61 -5.59 -8.87 28.84
CA GLY A 61 -4.82 -7.63 28.89
C GLY A 61 -4.32 -7.15 27.53
N SER A 62 -4.55 -7.87 26.45
CA SER A 62 -4.13 -7.45 25.10
C SER A 62 -5.06 -6.41 24.50
N TYR A 63 -4.51 -5.54 23.65
CA TYR A 63 -5.30 -4.63 22.81
C TYR A 63 -4.68 -4.45 21.43
N GLN A 64 -5.53 -4.10 20.47
CA GLN A 64 -5.16 -3.68 19.12
C GLN A 64 -6.03 -2.52 18.68
N LEU A 65 -5.43 -1.57 17.97
CA LEU A 65 -6.12 -0.48 17.30
C LEU A 65 -5.45 -0.21 15.95
N TYR A 66 -6.25 0.30 15.02
CA TYR A 66 -5.84 0.51 13.63
C TYR A 66 -6.08 1.97 13.24
N TYR A 67 -5.11 2.57 12.57
CA TYR A 67 -5.32 3.81 11.82
C TYR A 67 -5.30 3.50 10.34
N PHE A 68 -6.42 3.80 9.67
CA PHE A 68 -6.50 3.73 8.21
C PHE A 68 -5.93 5.02 7.63
N THR A 69 -4.77 4.93 6.99
CA THR A 69 -4.13 6.09 6.37
C THR A 69 -4.73 6.35 4.98
N SER A 70 -5.92 6.96 4.94
CA SER A 70 -6.49 7.40 3.66
C SER A 70 -5.55 8.39 2.97
N GLN A 71 -5.39 8.29 1.65
CA GLN A 71 -4.43 9.07 0.84
C GLN A 71 -4.49 10.57 1.15
N SER A 72 -3.53 11.06 1.93
CA SER A 72 -3.10 12.49 2.12
C SER A 72 -2.29 12.69 3.41
N TYR A 73 -1.67 11.66 3.97
CA TYR A 73 -0.82 11.81 5.16
C TYR A 73 0.50 12.49 4.80
N GLU A 74 0.83 13.50 5.59
CA GLU A 74 2.09 14.24 5.51
C GLU A 74 3.29 13.30 5.71
N THR A 75 4.33 13.50 4.90
CA THR A 75 5.63 12.85 5.14
C THR A 75 6.30 13.46 6.37
N GLY A 76 6.97 12.61 7.16
CA GLY A 76 7.74 13.04 8.32
C GLY A 76 7.51 12.15 9.54
N TYR A 77 8.01 12.58 10.70
CA TYR A 77 7.75 11.89 11.96
C TYR A 77 6.36 12.23 12.47
N TRP A 78 5.57 11.19 12.72
CA TRP A 78 4.29 11.27 13.39
C TRP A 78 4.44 10.77 14.82
N TYR A 79 3.64 11.32 15.73
CA TYR A 79 3.68 10.93 17.14
C TYR A 79 2.41 10.17 17.50
N VAL A 80 2.59 8.99 18.10
CA VAL A 80 1.50 8.19 18.67
C VAL A 80 1.52 8.40 20.18
N ASN A 81 0.40 8.83 20.74
CA ASN A 81 0.18 8.93 22.18
C ASN A 81 -1.00 8.07 22.59
N LEU A 82 -0.85 7.30 23.66
CA LEU A 82 -1.89 6.44 24.20
C LEU A 82 -2.03 6.67 25.69
N THR A 83 -3.26 6.56 26.17
CA THR A 83 -3.61 6.65 27.58
C THR A 83 -4.48 5.48 28.01
N ASN A 84 -4.20 4.97 29.21
CA ASN A 84 -5.00 3.93 29.85
C ASN A 84 -4.91 4.10 31.37
N GLN A 85 -6.05 4.26 32.05
CA GLN A 85 -6.13 4.34 33.53
C GLN A 85 -5.12 5.33 34.17
N GLY A 86 -4.96 6.51 33.58
CA GLY A 86 -4.04 7.55 34.06
C GLY A 86 -2.57 7.35 33.69
N GLN A 87 -2.22 6.26 33.01
CA GLN A 87 -0.89 6.07 32.42
C GLN A 87 -0.86 6.56 30.98
N SER A 88 0.27 7.16 30.57
CA SER A 88 0.51 7.58 29.19
C SER A 88 1.73 6.88 28.62
N ARG A 89 1.67 6.51 27.34
CA ARG A 89 2.80 6.01 26.54
C ARG A 89 2.79 6.69 25.19
N GLY A 90 3.96 6.88 24.61
CA GLY A 90 4.03 7.41 23.26
C GLY A 90 5.36 7.11 22.60
N PHE A 91 5.34 7.12 21.28
CA PHE A 91 6.48 6.83 20.42
C PHE A 91 6.28 7.52 19.07
N SER A 92 7.36 7.65 18.32
CA SER A 92 7.31 8.21 16.98
C SER A 92 7.36 7.11 15.93
N ILE A 93 6.62 7.29 14.85
CA ILE A 93 6.71 6.51 13.62
C ILE A 93 7.12 7.44 12.48
N TYR A 94 7.78 6.92 11.46
CA TYR A 94 8.12 7.71 10.28
C TYR A 94 7.15 7.42 9.14
N MET A 95 6.43 8.44 8.69
CA MET A 95 5.64 8.39 7.46
C MET A 95 6.54 8.80 6.29
N ALA A 96 6.96 7.82 5.49
CA ALA A 96 7.76 8.06 4.31
C ALA A 96 6.93 8.71 3.21
N SER A 97 7.60 9.51 2.38
CA SER A 97 7.04 9.97 1.11
C SER A 97 6.81 8.76 0.20
N THR A 98 5.78 8.81 -0.64
CA THR A 98 5.70 7.97 -1.83
C THR A 98 6.74 8.42 -2.88
N SER A 99 7.99 8.61 -2.47
CA SER A 99 9.12 8.68 -3.39
C SER A 99 9.32 7.26 -3.87
N SER A 100 8.92 7.03 -5.11
CA SER A 100 9.04 5.82 -5.90
C SER A 100 10.42 5.14 -5.80
N SER A 101 10.67 4.37 -4.74
CA SER A 101 11.70 3.34 -4.70
C SER A 101 11.60 2.53 -3.41
N SER A 102 11.44 1.22 -3.59
CA SER A 102 11.65 0.13 -2.62
C SER A 102 10.62 -0.04 -1.50
N LEU A 103 9.53 -0.75 -1.80
CA LEU A 103 9.02 -1.86 -0.95
C LEU A 103 8.24 -2.91 -1.77
N TYR A 104 7.82 -2.59 -3.00
CA TYR A 104 7.35 -3.57 -3.99
C TYR A 104 8.06 -3.32 -5.33
N SER A 105 8.51 -4.38 -6.00
CA SER A 105 9.06 -4.29 -7.35
C SER A 105 7.90 -4.18 -8.34
N PHE A 106 7.76 -3.02 -8.99
CA PHE A 106 6.88 -2.94 -10.16
C PHE A 106 7.63 -3.41 -11.40
N THR A 107 7.29 -4.61 -11.86
CA THR A 107 7.84 -5.21 -13.08
C THR A 107 6.74 -5.36 -14.11
N ALA A 108 7.13 -5.32 -15.38
CA ALA A 108 6.25 -5.55 -16.51
C ALA A 108 7.11 -6.07 -17.66
N GLN A 109 6.70 -7.17 -18.28
CA GLN A 109 7.35 -7.75 -19.44
C GLN A 109 6.31 -8.39 -20.34
N THR A 110 6.52 -8.27 -21.64
CA THR A 110 5.71 -8.94 -22.66
C THR A 110 6.22 -10.36 -22.92
N ASP A 111 5.34 -11.25 -23.37
CA ASP A 111 5.72 -12.62 -23.75
C ASP A 111 6.61 -12.67 -25.00
N LYS A 112 6.52 -11.66 -25.86
CA LYS A 112 7.36 -11.47 -27.05
C LYS A 112 7.72 -10.00 -27.22
N THR A 113 8.68 -9.73 -28.09
CA THR A 113 9.03 -8.37 -28.53
C THR A 113 8.53 -8.07 -29.94
N ILE A 114 8.18 -9.11 -30.70
CA ILE A 114 7.63 -9.04 -32.07
C ILE A 114 6.35 -9.88 -32.11
N TYR A 115 5.29 -9.32 -32.68
CA TYR A 115 3.97 -9.94 -32.81
C TYR A 115 3.45 -9.81 -34.23
N VAL A 116 2.81 -10.86 -34.74
CA VAL A 116 2.10 -10.81 -36.02
C VAL A 116 0.73 -10.17 -35.77
N LYS A 117 0.24 -9.35 -36.72
CA LYS A 117 -1.13 -8.83 -36.64
C LYS A 117 -2.17 -9.94 -36.44
N GLY A 118 -2.99 -9.78 -35.41
CA GLY A 118 -3.96 -10.77 -34.96
C GLY A 118 -3.49 -11.61 -33.76
N ASP A 119 -2.21 -11.53 -33.39
CA ASP A 119 -1.70 -12.13 -32.16
C ASP A 119 -2.29 -11.45 -30.92
N GLN A 120 -2.29 -12.17 -29.80
CA GLN A 120 -2.55 -11.58 -28.49
C GLN A 120 -1.23 -11.17 -27.84
N ILE A 121 -1.14 -9.93 -27.39
CA ILE A 121 -0.02 -9.46 -26.57
C ILE A 121 -0.34 -9.83 -25.13
N GLN A 122 0.55 -10.56 -24.47
CA GLN A 122 0.43 -10.88 -23.06
C GLN A 122 1.51 -10.14 -22.27
N ILE A 123 1.10 -9.41 -21.23
CA ILE A 123 2.00 -8.69 -20.32
C ILE A 123 1.88 -9.34 -18.95
N SER A 124 3.01 -9.67 -18.33
CA SER A 124 3.07 -10.22 -16.97
C SER A 124 4.02 -9.40 -16.12
N GLY A 125 3.80 -9.43 -14.81
CA GLY A 125 4.68 -8.77 -13.87
C GLY A 125 4.21 -8.85 -12.43
N ALA A 126 4.88 -8.10 -11.57
CA ALA A 126 4.54 -7.91 -10.17
C ALA A 126 4.25 -6.42 -9.90
N GLY A 127 3.30 -6.14 -9.03
CA GLY A 127 2.94 -4.81 -8.54
C GLY A 127 2.51 -4.87 -7.07
N LYS A 128 1.96 -3.78 -6.52
CA LYS A 128 1.41 -3.77 -5.16
C LYS A 128 0.19 -4.71 -5.12
N SER A 129 0.16 -5.68 -4.21
CA SER A 129 -0.96 -6.64 -4.05
C SER A 129 -2.30 -5.95 -3.85
N TYR A 130 -3.38 -6.53 -4.38
CA TYR A 130 -4.75 -6.01 -4.28
C TYR A 130 -4.95 -4.57 -4.81
N THR A 131 -4.18 -4.18 -5.82
CA THR A 131 -4.31 -2.86 -6.46
C THR A 131 -4.51 -2.98 -7.95
N THR A 132 -5.02 -1.92 -8.58
CA THR A 132 -5.25 -1.89 -10.03
C THR A 132 -3.96 -1.58 -10.79
N VAL A 133 -3.68 -2.39 -11.81
CA VAL A 133 -2.71 -2.13 -12.86
C VAL A 133 -3.45 -1.62 -14.08
N LYS A 134 -3.09 -0.44 -14.57
CA LYS A 134 -3.65 0.14 -15.81
C LYS A 134 -2.61 0.03 -16.92
N ALA A 135 -3.01 -0.39 -18.11
CA ALA A 135 -2.15 -0.43 -19.28
C ALA A 135 -2.79 0.31 -20.45
N THR A 136 -1.96 1.06 -21.17
CA THR A 136 -2.32 1.77 -22.40
C THR A 136 -1.38 1.32 -23.51
N LEU A 137 -1.93 0.64 -24.52
CA LEU A 137 -1.25 0.29 -25.76
C LEU A 137 -1.42 1.45 -26.75
N ARG A 138 -0.32 1.97 -27.29
CA ARG A 138 -0.29 3.13 -28.20
C ARG A 138 0.34 2.77 -29.55
N SER A 139 -0.37 3.08 -30.63
CA SER A 139 0.06 2.86 -32.02
C SER A 139 1.09 3.90 -32.50
N PRO A 140 1.79 3.64 -33.62
CA PRO A 140 2.65 4.62 -34.28
C PRO A 140 1.95 5.96 -34.59
N SER A 141 0.71 5.93 -35.06
CA SER A 141 -0.11 7.12 -35.31
C SER A 141 -0.66 7.80 -34.05
N GLY A 142 -0.54 7.15 -32.89
CA GLY A 142 -0.97 7.68 -31.60
C GLY A 142 -2.36 7.22 -31.13
N ASN A 143 -3.02 6.29 -31.84
CA ASN A 143 -4.24 5.63 -31.35
C ASN A 143 -3.93 4.87 -30.05
N THR A 144 -4.87 4.85 -29.12
CA THR A 144 -4.69 4.24 -27.80
C THR A 144 -5.75 3.20 -27.50
N TYR A 145 -5.35 2.16 -26.78
CA TYR A 145 -6.20 1.09 -26.30
C TYR A 145 -5.89 0.86 -24.82
N ASP A 146 -6.88 1.06 -23.96
CA ASP A 146 -6.72 0.99 -22.51
C ASP A 146 -7.33 -0.29 -21.94
N THR A 147 -6.71 -0.80 -20.88
CA THR A 147 -7.25 -1.90 -20.08
C THR A 147 -6.75 -1.79 -18.64
N ALA A 148 -7.41 -2.51 -17.73
CA ALA A 148 -7.00 -2.57 -16.34
C ALA A 148 -7.31 -3.94 -15.74
N VAL A 149 -6.43 -4.39 -14.85
CA VAL A 149 -6.59 -5.62 -14.06
C VAL A 149 -6.23 -5.35 -12.61
N SER A 150 -6.66 -6.20 -11.69
CA SER A 150 -6.20 -6.18 -10.31
C SER A 150 -5.02 -7.12 -10.13
N THR A 151 -4.05 -6.76 -9.30
CA THR A 151 -3.01 -7.68 -8.83
C THR A 151 -3.60 -8.70 -7.86
N ASN A 152 -3.03 -9.90 -7.89
CA ASN A 152 -3.31 -10.97 -6.94
C ASN A 152 -2.76 -10.67 -5.54
N ALA A 153 -3.04 -11.57 -4.60
CA ALA A 153 -2.54 -11.51 -3.23
C ALA A 153 -0.99 -11.48 -3.15
N ASP A 154 -0.32 -12.19 -4.06
CA ASP A 154 1.13 -12.23 -4.20
C ASP A 154 1.69 -11.07 -5.04
N GLY A 155 0.85 -10.13 -5.48
CA GLY A 155 1.23 -9.00 -6.32
C GLY A 155 1.34 -9.32 -7.81
N SER A 156 1.16 -10.58 -8.24
CA SER A 156 1.23 -10.96 -9.65
C SER A 156 0.04 -10.41 -10.45
N TYR A 157 0.25 -10.15 -11.74
CA TYR A 157 -0.82 -9.78 -12.67
C TYR A 157 -0.52 -10.24 -14.09
N VAL A 158 -1.58 -10.41 -14.89
CA VAL A 158 -1.51 -10.66 -16.33
C VAL A 158 -2.50 -9.74 -17.04
N ILE A 159 -2.02 -9.05 -18.09
CA ILE A 159 -2.84 -8.23 -18.99
C ILE A 159 -2.77 -8.83 -20.38
N SER A 160 -3.88 -8.80 -21.10
CA SER A 160 -3.95 -9.22 -22.50
C SER A 160 -4.51 -8.11 -23.37
N PHE A 161 -3.82 -7.79 -24.45
CA PHE A 161 -4.34 -6.97 -25.53
C PHE A 161 -4.59 -7.84 -26.76
N PRO A 162 -5.83 -7.92 -27.27
CA PRO A 162 -6.04 -8.47 -28.61
C PRO A 162 -5.48 -7.50 -29.64
N THR A 163 -4.69 -8.00 -30.59
CA THR A 163 -4.35 -7.24 -31.80
C THR A 163 -5.31 -7.58 -32.93
N SER A 164 -5.49 -6.66 -33.86
CA SER A 164 -6.36 -6.85 -35.02
C SER A 164 -5.54 -6.83 -36.32
N SER A 165 -6.06 -7.49 -37.36
CA SER A 165 -5.50 -7.44 -38.71
C SER A 165 -5.43 -6.01 -39.27
N TYR A 166 -6.27 -5.11 -38.77
CA TYR A 166 -6.32 -3.70 -39.17
C TYR A 166 -5.31 -2.81 -38.42
N TYR A 167 -4.59 -3.35 -37.44
CA TYR A 167 -3.60 -2.56 -36.69
C TYR A 167 -2.44 -2.15 -37.59
N GLU A 168 -1.84 -1.00 -37.26
CA GLU A 168 -0.66 -0.49 -37.95
C GLU A 168 0.54 -1.42 -37.73
N THR A 169 1.32 -1.61 -38.80
CA THR A 169 2.65 -2.22 -38.71
C THR A 169 3.61 -1.19 -38.12
N GLY A 170 4.49 -1.60 -37.20
CA GLY A 170 5.52 -0.72 -36.67
C GLY A 170 5.77 -0.88 -35.18
N ASN A 171 6.43 0.12 -34.58
CA ASN A 171 6.72 0.14 -33.15
C ASN A 171 5.50 0.65 -32.36
N TRP A 172 5.07 -0.14 -31.39
CA TRP A 172 4.02 0.21 -30.45
C TRP A 172 4.60 0.37 -29.05
N TYR A 173 3.96 1.21 -28.24
CA TYR A 173 4.37 1.49 -26.86
C TYR A 173 3.28 1.06 -25.91
N ILE A 174 3.67 0.41 -24.82
CA ILE A 174 2.76 0.00 -23.76
C ILE A 174 3.18 0.74 -22.50
N THR A 175 2.33 1.65 -22.03
CA THR A 175 2.51 2.32 -20.74
C THR A 175 1.72 1.55 -19.70
N ILE A 176 2.38 1.00 -18.68
CA ILE A 176 1.76 0.28 -17.58
C ILE A 176 1.99 1.07 -16.29
N THR A 177 0.92 1.27 -15.52
CA THR A 177 0.98 1.97 -14.24
C THR A 177 0.37 1.13 -13.12
N ASN A 178 1.00 1.15 -11.95
CA ASN A 178 0.48 0.54 -10.74
C ASN A 178 0.91 1.38 -9.54
N TRP A 179 -0.07 1.86 -8.76
CA TRP A 179 0.16 2.58 -7.51
C TRP A 179 1.18 3.74 -7.60
N GLY A 180 1.11 4.52 -8.69
CA GLY A 180 1.98 5.67 -8.92
C GLY A 180 3.33 5.35 -9.58
N LEU A 181 3.67 4.08 -9.79
CA LEU A 181 4.81 3.65 -10.58
C LEU A 181 4.42 3.44 -12.04
N THR A 182 5.33 3.76 -12.96
CA THR A 182 5.14 3.65 -14.41
C THR A 182 6.26 2.85 -15.06
N LYS A 183 5.90 1.98 -16.01
CA LYS A 183 6.80 1.27 -16.92
C LYS A 183 6.35 1.50 -18.35
N VAL A 184 7.30 1.59 -19.27
CA VAL A 184 7.03 1.67 -20.71
C VAL A 184 7.77 0.52 -21.38
N ILE A 185 7.04 -0.27 -22.17
CA ILE A 185 7.56 -1.38 -22.98
C ILE A 185 7.36 -1.03 -24.45
N THR A 186 8.33 -1.37 -25.28
CA THR A 186 8.21 -1.25 -26.74
C THR A 186 8.09 -2.64 -27.35
N ILE A 187 7.17 -2.79 -28.31
CA ILE A 187 7.00 -4.01 -29.11
C ILE A 187 6.94 -3.63 -30.59
N PHE A 188 7.18 -4.60 -31.48
CA PHE A 188 7.00 -4.44 -32.91
C PHE A 188 5.83 -5.30 -33.41
N LEU A 189 4.92 -4.69 -34.18
CA LEU A 189 3.82 -5.38 -34.83
C LEU A 189 4.13 -5.55 -36.31
N GLU A 190 4.23 -6.79 -36.78
CA GLU A 190 4.54 -7.12 -38.18
C GLU A 190 3.28 -7.51 -38.98
N PRO A 191 3.27 -7.32 -40.31
CA PRO A 191 2.13 -7.70 -41.12
C PRO A 191 1.91 -9.21 -41.08
N ARG A 192 0.65 -9.63 -41.24
CA ARG A 192 0.32 -11.03 -41.46
C ARG A 192 0.78 -11.42 -42.87
N SER A 193 1.54 -12.51 -42.97
CA SER A 193 2.02 -13.10 -44.23
C SER A 193 0.88 -13.64 -45.08
#